data_AF-A0AAW0RYK6-F1
#
_entry.id   AF-A0AAW0RYK6-F1
#
_cell.length_a   1.000
_cell.length_b   1.000
_cell.length_c   1.000
_cell.angle_alpha   90.00
_cell.angle_beta   90.00
_cell.angle_gamma   90.00
#
_symmetry.space_group_name_H-M   'P 1'
#
loop_
_entity.id
_entity.type
_entity.pdbx_description
1 polymer ?
#
loop_
_entity_poly.entity_id
_entity_poly.type
_entity_poly.pdbx_seq_one_letter_code
_entity_poly.pdbx_strand_id
1 'polypeptide(L)'
;MHNRLSLADLITRSIFLTHTSVVSRRLARSLVSIRLSRRLAARPSPEALVERAVLPPECVPGMATVHVVPGLVAKRRAIEKERVKDGLRRWIAAKWRGEVQEREEMVRHRDEVRGVGRVWRLTRFWEQVGRGEHHLAIR
;
A
#
# COMPACT_ATOMS: atom_id res chain seq x y z
N MET A 1 -49.14 -25.21 -30.64
CA MET A 1 -48.99 -24.33 -29.46
C MET A 1 -48.01 -24.94 -28.44
N HIS A 2 -46.75 -25.17 -28.81
CA HIS A 2 -45.78 -25.90 -27.97
C HIS A 2 -44.64 -25.03 -27.40
N ASN A 3 -44.79 -23.70 -27.37
CA ASN A 3 -43.74 -22.79 -26.88
C ASN A 3 -44.27 -21.69 -25.94
N ARG A 4 -45.10 -22.07 -24.96
CA ARG A 4 -45.52 -21.18 -23.86
C ARG A 4 -44.89 -21.67 -22.57
N LEU A 5 -44.20 -20.77 -21.87
CA LEU A 5 -43.62 -21.06 -20.56
C LEU A 5 -44.73 -21.27 -19.52
N SER A 6 -44.44 -22.10 -18.52
CA SER A 6 -45.39 -22.34 -17.43
C SER A 6 -45.57 -21.09 -16.57
N LEU A 7 -46.68 -20.99 -15.85
CA LEU A 7 -46.91 -19.87 -14.92
C LEU A 7 -45.80 -19.79 -13.85
N ALA A 8 -45.31 -20.94 -13.37
CA ALA A 8 -44.21 -21.00 -12.41
C ALA A 8 -42.91 -20.42 -12.99
N ASP A 9 -42.62 -20.69 -14.26
CA ASP A 9 -41.47 -20.11 -14.97
C ASP A 9 -41.62 -18.59 -15.12
N LEU A 10 -42.84 -18.12 -15.42
CA LEU A 10 -43.13 -16.69 -15.55
C LEU A 10 -43.01 -15.96 -14.21
N ILE A 11 -43.43 -16.57 -13.10
CA ILE A 11 -43.27 -16.03 -11.75
C ILE A 11 -41.80 -16.01 -11.35
N THR A 12 -41.07 -17.11 -11.59
CA THR A 12 -39.63 -17.22 -11.28
C THR A 12 -38.81 -16.17 -12.04
N ARG A 13 -39.13 -15.94 -13.32
CA ARG A 13 -38.51 -14.87 -14.13
C ARG A 13 -39.01 -13.48 -13.77
N SER A 14 -39.92 -13.36 -12.80
CA SER A 14 -40.54 -12.12 -12.35
C SER A 14 -41.30 -11.36 -13.46
N ILE A 15 -41.74 -12.10 -14.49
CA ILE A 15 -42.55 -11.61 -15.61
C ILE A 15 -44.01 -11.52 -15.18
N PHE A 16 -44.53 -12.56 -14.53
CA PHE A 16 -45.85 -12.52 -13.90
C PHE A 16 -45.71 -12.11 -12.44
N LEU A 17 -46.37 -11.02 -12.06
CA LEU A 17 -46.33 -10.48 -10.70
C LEU A 17 -47.63 -10.79 -9.97
N THR A 18 -47.53 -11.56 -8.90
CA THR A 18 -48.64 -11.75 -7.96
C THR A 18 -48.89 -10.47 -7.17
N HIS A 19 -50.09 -10.30 -6.62
CA HIS A 19 -50.44 -9.16 -5.77
C HIS A 19 -49.42 -8.96 -4.62
N THR A 20 -49.00 -10.06 -3.98
CA THR A 20 -47.98 -10.02 -2.93
C THR A 20 -46.65 -9.49 -3.45
N SER A 21 -46.19 -9.95 -4.61
CA SER A 21 -44.95 -9.45 -5.22
C SER A 21 -45.00 -7.95 -5.52
N VAL A 22 -46.17 -7.43 -5.94
CA VAL A 22 -46.36 -6.00 -6.19
C VAL A 22 -46.29 -5.21 -4.88
N VAL A 23 -46.99 -5.65 -3.83
CA VAL A 23 -46.95 -5.00 -2.51
C VAL A 23 -45.54 -5.06 -1.91
N SER A 24 -44.88 -6.21 -1.94
CA SER A 24 -43.51 -6.38 -1.47
C SER A 24 -42.53 -5.45 -2.19
N ARG A 25 -42.66 -5.26 -3.52
CA ARG A 25 -41.84 -4.30 -4.29
C ARG A 25 -42.06 -2.86 -3.85
N ARG A 26 -43.31 -2.46 -3.59
CA ARG A 26 -43.63 -1.12 -3.09
C ARG A 26 -43.01 -0.88 -1.73
N LEU A 27 -43.15 -1.83 -0.81
CA LEU A 27 -42.55 -1.76 0.53
C LEU A 27 -41.02 -1.71 0.44
N ALA A 28 -40.40 -2.58 -0.36
CA ALA A 28 -38.95 -2.60 -0.55
C ALA A 28 -38.41 -1.26 -1.05
N ARG A 29 -39.08 -0.64 -2.04
CA ARG A 29 -38.71 0.71 -2.53
C ARG A 29 -38.84 1.77 -1.46
N SER A 30 -39.92 1.75 -0.68
CA SER A 30 -40.12 2.69 0.42
C SER A 30 -39.01 2.57 1.47
N LEU A 31 -38.67 1.34 1.87
CA LEU A 31 -37.59 1.09 2.82
C LEU A 31 -36.21 1.50 2.29
N VAL A 32 -35.92 1.24 1.01
CA VAL A 32 -34.69 1.72 0.34
C VAL A 32 -34.66 3.24 0.32
N SER A 33 -35.77 3.90 0.00
CA SER A 33 -35.88 5.36 0.00
C SER A 33 -35.58 5.93 1.39
N ILE A 34 -36.21 5.40 2.44
CA ILE A 34 -35.97 5.84 3.83
C ILE A 34 -34.50 5.67 4.21
N ARG A 35 -33.91 4.51 3.87
CA ARG A 35 -32.49 4.25 4.14
C ARG A 35 -31.58 5.23 3.41
N LEU A 36 -31.86 5.52 2.13
CA LEU A 36 -31.08 6.44 1.33
C LEU A 36 -31.18 7.88 1.88
N SER A 37 -32.39 8.35 2.20
CA SER A 37 -32.58 9.68 2.80
C SER A 37 -31.76 9.85 4.08
N ARG A 38 -31.76 8.85 4.96
CA ARG A 38 -30.94 8.87 6.18
C ARG A 38 -29.43 8.88 5.89
N ARG A 39 -28.97 8.07 4.92
CA ARG A 39 -27.54 7.98 4.56
C ARG A 39 -27.03 9.25 3.86
N LEU A 40 -27.86 9.89 3.06
CA LEU A 40 -27.53 11.15 2.40
C LEU A 40 -27.46 12.31 3.38
N ALA A 41 -28.37 12.35 4.37
CA ALA A 41 -28.32 13.37 5.43
C ALA A 41 -27.06 13.24 6.30
N ALA A 42 -26.60 12.01 6.57
CA ALA A 42 -25.36 11.75 7.30
C ALA A 42 -24.11 11.66 6.41
N ARG A 43 -24.16 12.18 5.17
CA ARG A 43 -23.05 12.06 4.22
C ARG A 43 -21.86 12.91 4.70
N PRO A 44 -20.65 12.33 4.84
CA PRO A 44 -19.46 13.11 5.16
C PRO A 44 -19.09 14.06 4.02
N SER A 45 -18.51 15.20 4.36
CA SER A 45 -18.06 16.17 3.37
C SER A 45 -16.85 15.64 2.58
N PRO A 46 -16.61 16.13 1.35
CA PRO A 46 -15.44 15.74 0.56
C PRO A 46 -14.13 15.97 1.31
N GLU A 47 -14.05 17.04 2.11
CA GLU A 47 -12.88 17.40 2.90
C GLU A 47 -12.60 16.35 3.98
N ALA A 48 -13.64 15.93 4.71
CA ALA A 48 -13.52 14.86 5.70
C ALA A 48 -13.08 13.51 5.09
N LEU A 49 -13.38 13.28 3.80
CA LEU A 49 -12.89 12.08 3.09
C LEU A 49 -11.41 12.19 2.72
N VAL A 50 -10.93 13.40 2.41
CA VAL A 50 -9.50 13.67 2.17
C VAL A 50 -8.70 13.51 3.46
N GLU A 51 -9.19 14.07 4.57
CA GLU A 51 -8.57 13.94 5.89
C GLU A 51 -8.41 12.47 6.31
N ARG A 52 -9.39 11.63 5.98
CA ARG A 52 -9.35 10.19 6.24
C ARG A 52 -8.54 9.38 5.21
N ALA A 53 -7.87 10.05 4.27
CA ALA A 53 -7.12 9.45 3.17
C ALA A 53 -7.95 8.50 2.28
N VAL A 54 -9.28 8.66 2.25
CA VAL A 54 -10.17 7.89 1.38
C VAL A 54 -10.18 8.48 -0.03
N LEU A 55 -10.22 9.81 -0.12
CA LEU A 55 -10.24 10.53 -1.39
C LEU A 55 -8.91 11.30 -1.58
N PRO A 56 -8.29 11.23 -2.77
CA PRO A 56 -7.19 12.11 -3.13
C PRO A 56 -7.56 13.60 -3.04
N PRO A 57 -6.75 14.48 -2.41
CA PRO A 57 -7.04 15.92 -2.36
C PRO A 57 -7.13 16.54 -3.76
N GLU A 58 -6.35 16.04 -4.71
CA GLU A 58 -6.37 16.50 -6.10
C GLU A 58 -7.71 16.24 -6.83
N CYS A 59 -8.53 15.31 -6.34
CA CYS A 59 -9.88 15.06 -6.86
C CYS A 59 -10.93 16.02 -6.31
N VAL A 60 -10.62 16.85 -5.31
CA VAL A 60 -11.59 17.77 -4.69
C VAL A 60 -11.30 19.19 -5.15
N PRO A 61 -12.28 19.90 -5.76
CA PRO A 61 -12.12 21.29 -6.12
C PRO A 61 -11.74 22.15 -4.90
N GLY A 62 -10.71 23.00 -5.03
CA GLY A 62 -10.24 23.88 -3.96
C GLY A 62 -9.28 23.24 -2.94
N MET A 63 -9.05 21.93 -2.99
CA MET A 63 -8.13 21.20 -2.09
C MET A 63 -6.73 21.01 -2.67
N ALA A 64 -6.53 21.24 -3.96
CA ALA A 64 -5.24 21.15 -4.63
C ALA A 64 -5.08 22.28 -5.63
N THR A 65 -3.83 22.64 -5.91
CA THR A 65 -3.47 23.66 -6.92
C THR A 65 -3.90 23.26 -8.33
N VAL A 66 -3.88 21.97 -8.63
CA VAL A 66 -4.32 21.40 -9.90
C VAL A 66 -5.36 20.34 -9.62
N HIS A 67 -6.58 20.59 -10.05
CA HIS A 67 -7.65 19.60 -10.02
C HIS A 67 -7.39 18.49 -11.05
N VAL A 68 -7.46 17.24 -10.61
CA VAL A 68 -7.23 16.06 -11.45
C VAL A 68 -8.50 15.24 -11.51
N VAL A 69 -8.89 14.88 -12.73
CA VAL A 69 -10.01 13.97 -12.95
C VAL A 69 -9.69 12.60 -12.33
N PRO A 70 -10.63 11.96 -11.60
CA PRO A 70 -10.37 10.70 -10.90
C PRO A 70 -9.72 9.60 -11.75
N GLY A 71 -10.08 9.52 -13.04
CA GLY A 71 -9.52 8.54 -13.98
C GLY A 71 -8.01 8.70 -14.24
N LEU A 72 -7.40 9.84 -13.91
CA LEU A 72 -5.98 10.12 -14.13
C LEU A 72 -5.14 10.05 -12.85
N VAL A 73 -5.77 10.04 -11.67
CA VAL A 73 -5.03 10.13 -10.39
C VAL A 73 -4.07 8.97 -10.18
N ALA A 74 -4.49 7.74 -10.50
CA ALA A 74 -3.63 6.57 -10.38
C ALA A 74 -2.35 6.71 -11.22
N LYS A 75 -2.49 7.19 -12.46
CA LYS A 75 -1.36 7.40 -13.37
C LYS A 75 -0.44 8.52 -12.87
N ARG A 76 -1.01 9.65 -12.43
CA ARG A 76 -0.24 10.77 -11.88
C ARG A 76 0.56 10.34 -10.64
N ARG A 77 -0.09 9.66 -9.68
CA ARG A 77 0.56 9.18 -8.45
C ARG A 77 1.64 8.14 -8.74
N ALA A 78 1.43 7.27 -9.73
CA ALA A 78 2.47 6.31 -10.14
C ALA A 78 3.71 7.03 -10.67
N ILE A 79 3.52 8.06 -11.51
CA ILE A 79 4.62 8.88 -12.03
C ILE A 79 5.33 9.61 -10.89
N GLU A 80 4.59 10.27 -9.99
CA GLU A 80 5.16 10.97 -8.84
C GLU A 80 5.96 10.02 -7.93
N LYS A 81 5.43 8.82 -7.68
CA LYS A 81 6.12 7.78 -6.91
C LYS A 81 7.44 7.36 -7.56
N GLU A 82 7.46 7.13 -8.87
CA GLU A 82 8.70 6.77 -9.56
C GLU A 82 9.71 7.94 -9.55
N ARG A 83 9.26 9.18 -9.73
CA ARG A 83 10.13 10.36 -9.61
C ARG A 83 10.78 10.46 -8.22
N VAL A 84 10.02 10.20 -7.16
CA VAL A 84 10.53 10.16 -5.78
C VAL A 84 11.55 9.03 -5.62
N LYS A 85 11.25 7.82 -6.10
CA LYS A 85 12.17 6.68 -6.04
C LYS A 85 13.48 6.97 -6.78
N ASP A 86 13.42 7.55 -7.96
CA ASP A 86 14.60 7.91 -8.74
C ASP A 86 15.41 9.02 -8.08
N GLY A 87 14.73 10.01 -7.48
CA GLY A 87 15.35 11.02 -6.64
C GLY A 87 16.13 10.40 -5.48
N LEU A 88 15.51 9.50 -4.72
CA LEU A 88 16.15 8.80 -3.62
C LEU A 88 17.35 7.96 -4.10
N ARG A 89 17.21 7.21 -5.19
CA ARG A 89 18.32 6.40 -5.74
C ARG A 89 19.54 7.26 -6.07
N ARG A 90 19.32 8.41 -6.71
CA ARG A 90 20.39 9.37 -7.03
C ARG A 90 21.01 9.97 -5.77
N TRP A 91 20.20 10.37 -4.81
CA TRP A 91 20.71 10.92 -3.54
C TRP A 91 21.54 9.90 -2.77
N ILE A 92 21.06 8.65 -2.67
CA ILE A 92 21.81 7.56 -2.03
C ILE A 92 23.15 7.35 -2.74
N ALA A 93 23.14 7.40 -4.08
CA ALA A 93 24.34 7.23 -4.88
C ALA A 93 25.38 8.33 -4.67
N ALA A 94 24.94 9.58 -4.66
CA ALA A 94 25.82 10.73 -4.69
C ALA A 94 26.30 11.18 -3.30
N LYS A 95 25.46 11.02 -2.27
CA LYS A 95 25.73 11.54 -0.92
C LYS A 95 25.88 10.43 0.11
N TRP A 96 24.84 9.62 0.27
CA TRP A 96 24.80 8.63 1.35
C TRP A 96 25.94 7.61 1.25
N ARG A 97 26.23 7.08 0.06
CA ARG A 97 27.32 6.10 -0.10
C ARG A 97 28.69 6.68 0.25
N GLY A 98 28.97 7.93 -0.12
CA GLY A 98 30.20 8.62 0.25
C GLY A 98 30.30 8.85 1.76
N GLU A 99 29.25 9.40 2.37
CA GLU A 99 29.22 9.69 3.82
C GLU A 99 29.30 8.42 4.67
N VAL A 100 28.67 7.32 4.24
CA VAL A 100 28.78 6.02 4.91
C VAL A 100 30.18 5.45 4.75
N GLN A 101 30.77 5.53 3.55
CA GLN A 101 32.11 5.04 3.30
C GLN A 101 33.15 5.81 4.13
N GLU A 102 33.09 7.15 4.17
CA GLU A 102 33.97 7.97 5.01
C GLU A 102 33.82 7.64 6.50
N ARG A 103 32.60 7.39 6.97
CA ARG A 103 32.35 6.95 8.36
C ARG A 103 32.91 5.57 8.64
N GLU A 104 32.74 4.62 7.72
CA GLU A 104 33.29 3.27 7.85
C GLU A 104 34.83 3.29 7.83
N GLU A 105 35.44 4.14 7.01
CA GLU A 105 36.88 4.34 6.95
C GLU A 105 37.41 4.98 8.24
N MET A 106 36.72 5.98 8.81
CA MET A 106 37.07 6.53 10.13
C MET A 106 36.98 5.50 11.25
N VAL A 107 35.92 4.67 11.26
CA VAL A 107 35.76 3.60 12.26
C VAL A 107 36.89 2.57 12.11
N ARG A 108 37.17 2.13 10.89
CA ARG A 108 38.31 1.24 10.60
C ARG A 108 39.63 1.83 11.08
N HIS A 109 39.91 3.09 10.74
CA HIS A 109 41.13 3.77 11.16
C HIS A 109 41.23 3.86 12.69
N ARG A 110 40.14 4.20 13.38
CA ARG A 110 40.09 4.23 14.84
C ARG A 110 40.34 2.85 15.46
N ASP A 111 39.75 1.80 14.89
CA ASP A 111 39.92 0.43 15.34
C ASP A 111 41.34 -0.10 15.09
N GLU A 112 41.99 0.35 14.00
CA GLU A 112 43.41 0.09 13.72
C GLU A 112 44.33 0.79 14.71
N VAL A 113 44.12 2.08 14.97
CA VAL A 113 44.90 2.87 15.96
C VAL A 113 44.75 2.29 17.36
N ARG A 114 43.54 1.88 17.74
CA ARG A 114 43.29 1.20 19.02
C ARG A 114 43.73 -0.27 19.04
N GLY A 115 44.17 -0.83 17.91
CA GLY A 115 44.63 -2.22 17.81
C GLY A 115 43.54 -3.27 17.93
N VAL A 116 42.26 -2.89 17.87
CA VAL A 116 41.10 -3.77 18.05
C VAL A 116 41.10 -4.90 17.03
N GLY A 117 41.47 -4.62 15.77
CA GLY A 117 41.58 -5.64 14.73
C GLY A 117 42.71 -6.66 14.94
N ARG A 118 43.72 -6.35 15.77
CA ARG A 118 44.76 -7.34 16.18
C ARG A 118 44.25 -8.19 17.34
N VAL A 119 43.62 -7.56 18.33
CA VAL A 119 42.99 -8.26 19.46
C VAL A 119 41.91 -9.20 18.96
N TRP A 120 41.03 -8.75 18.06
CA TRP A 120 39.95 -9.57 17.50
C TRP A 120 40.47 -10.74 16.66
N ARG A 121 41.56 -10.55 15.89
CA ARG A 121 42.25 -11.65 15.17
C ARG A 121 42.87 -12.67 16.14
N LEU A 122 43.47 -12.21 17.24
CA LEU A 122 43.98 -13.08 18.31
C LEU A 122 42.83 -13.83 18.99
N THR A 123 41.73 -13.17 19.33
CA THR A 123 40.54 -13.81 19.91
C THR A 123 39.97 -14.88 18.98
N ARG A 124 39.77 -14.56 17.69
CA ARG A 124 39.33 -15.52 16.66
C ARG A 124 40.30 -16.69 16.50
N PHE A 125 41.60 -16.43 16.49
CA PHE A 125 42.63 -17.46 16.41
C PHE A 125 42.55 -18.41 17.61
N TRP A 126 42.48 -17.88 18.83
CA TRP A 126 42.36 -18.70 20.05
C TRP A 126 41.03 -19.45 20.13
N GLU A 127 39.92 -18.85 19.66
CA GLU A 127 38.63 -19.53 19.52
C GLU A 127 38.71 -20.70 18.51
N GLN A 128 39.45 -20.54 17.41
CA GLN A 128 39.61 -21.57 16.38
C GLN A 128 40.57 -22.70 16.81
N VAL A 129 41.63 -22.36 17.56
CA VAL A 129 42.50 -23.33 18.23
C VAL A 129 41.72 -24.12 19.27
N GLY A 130 40.86 -23.46 20.07
CA GLY A 130 40.00 -24.12 21.05
C GLY A 130 38.93 -25.04 20.44
N ARG A 131 38.56 -24.83 19.16
CA ARG A 131 37.67 -25.70 18.38
C ARG A 131 38.38 -26.85 17.68
N GLY A 132 39.71 -26.92 17.73
CA GLY A 132 40.50 -28.02 17.16
C GLY A 132 40.63 -28.01 15.63
N GLU A 133 40.36 -26.88 14.96
CA GLU A 133 40.32 -26.81 13.48
C GLU A 133 41.69 -26.64 12.81
N HIS A 134 42.78 -26.48 13.57
CA HIS A 134 44.14 -26.33 13.04
C HIS A 134 44.93 -27.65 13.09
N HIS A 135 44.54 -28.60 12.24
CA HIS A 135 45.48 -29.59 11.70
C HIS A 135 45.55 -29.34 10.19
N LEU A 136 46.77 -29.35 9.63
CA LEU A 136 47.13 -29.17 8.22
C LEU A 136 47.48 -27.74 7.78
N ALA A 137 48.69 -27.29 8.13
CA ALA A 137 49.59 -26.61 7.19
C ALA A 137 50.93 -26.30 7.88
N ILE A 138 51.76 -27.33 8.09
CA ILE A 138 53.21 -27.14 8.22
C ILE A 138 53.86 -28.20 7.34
N ARG A 139 54.41 -27.76 6.21
CA ARG A 139 55.50 -28.40 5.51
C ARG A 139 56.44 -27.31 5.01
#